data_AF-A0A9P8Q5R8-F1
#
_entry.id   AF-A0A9P8Q5R8-F1
#
_cell.length_a   1.000
_cell.length_b   1.000
_cell.length_c   1.000
_cell.angle_alpha   90.00
_cell.angle_beta   90.00
_cell.angle_gamma   90.00
#
_symmetry.space_group_name_H-M   'P 1'
#
loop_
_entity.id
_entity.type
_entity.pdbx_description
1 polymer ?
#
loop_
_entity_poly.entity_id
_entity_poly.type
_entity_poly.pdbx_seq_one_letter_code
_entity_poly.pdbx_strand_id
1 'polypeptide(L)'
;MFSSLKYTAGRRFFSISRTVCQEKPKSKTSVLLESTMDAALNLNRTMEQAKTNTILPSLIKNFNAGETYDPFDFSIAKLNLDRKQKKLNLANETGVFDKKKLNPLDYYTSPNELNKFVSSTGRIQARDVTKLTLKNQKRLSKAIKRSRAVGLMSSVHRVI
;
A
#
# COMPACT_ATOMS: atom_id res chain seq x y z
N MET A 1 -6.97 -2.74 44.93
CA MET A 1 -8.39 -2.91 44.54
C MET A 1 -8.78 -1.75 43.64
N PHE A 2 -8.81 -1.91 42.32
CA PHE A 2 -9.70 -1.15 41.43
C PHE A 2 -10.03 -2.01 40.21
N SER A 3 -11.31 -2.04 39.91
CA SER A 3 -12.07 -3.04 39.18
C SER A 3 -11.98 -2.95 37.66
N SER A 4 -12.12 -4.11 37.02
CA SER A 4 -12.25 -4.30 35.57
C SER A 4 -13.53 -3.67 35.03
N LEU A 5 -13.47 -3.01 33.86
CA LEU A 5 -14.62 -2.90 32.97
C LEU A 5 -14.30 -3.58 31.64
N LYS A 6 -15.01 -4.67 31.39
CA LYS A 6 -15.09 -5.37 30.12
C LYS A 6 -16.21 -4.74 29.30
N TYR A 7 -15.89 -4.17 28.14
CA TYR A 7 -16.91 -3.77 27.17
C TYR A 7 -16.94 -4.78 26.02
N THR A 8 -18.04 -5.53 25.95
CA THR A 8 -18.40 -6.38 24.82
C THR A 8 -19.36 -5.59 23.93
N ALA A 9 -18.99 -5.36 22.67
CA ALA A 9 -19.88 -4.73 21.70
C ALA A 9 -20.31 -5.80 20.68
N GLY A 10 -21.59 -6.18 20.79
CA GLY A 10 -22.23 -7.21 19.98
C GLY A 10 -22.35 -6.86 18.50
N ARG A 11 -22.20 -7.89 17.67
CA ARG A 11 -22.49 -7.88 16.24
C ARG A 11 -24.00 -7.73 16.03
N ARG A 12 -24.43 -6.80 15.18
CA ARG A 12 -25.79 -6.78 14.62
C ARG A 12 -25.71 -6.94 13.11
N PHE A 13 -26.18 -8.10 12.65
CA PHE A 13 -26.55 -8.34 11.26
C PHE A 13 -27.88 -7.63 10.99
N PHE A 14 -27.94 -6.82 9.93
CA PHE A 14 -29.22 -6.36 9.39
C PHE A 14 -29.30 -6.80 7.93
N SER A 15 -30.11 -7.84 7.70
CA SER A 15 -30.65 -8.16 6.39
C SER A 15 -31.93 -7.35 6.20
N ILE A 16 -31.98 -6.49 5.20
CA ILE A 16 -33.24 -5.90 4.73
C ILE A 16 -33.48 -6.44 3.34
N SER A 17 -34.33 -7.46 3.28
CA SER A 17 -34.93 -7.95 2.05
C SER A 17 -36.24 -7.21 1.81
N ARG A 18 -36.47 -6.93 0.52
CA ARG A 18 -37.77 -6.81 -0.14
C ARG A 18 -38.53 -5.50 0.05
N THR A 19 -38.47 -4.65 -0.97
CA THR A 19 -39.56 -3.74 -1.30
C THR A 19 -40.32 -4.26 -2.51
N VAL A 20 -41.64 -4.11 -2.38
CA VAL A 20 -42.73 -4.61 -3.22
C VAL A 20 -42.75 -3.87 -4.56
N CYS A 21 -42.90 -4.63 -5.64
CA CYS A 21 -43.21 -4.11 -6.96
C CYS A 21 -44.60 -3.46 -6.93
N GLN A 22 -44.69 -2.19 -7.32
CA GLN A 22 -45.94 -1.60 -7.78
C GLN A 22 -45.82 -1.29 -9.25
N GLU A 23 -46.64 -1.97 -10.04
CA GLU A 23 -46.83 -1.71 -11.47
C GLU A 23 -47.60 -0.39 -11.63
N LYS A 24 -47.11 0.51 -12.49
CA LYS A 24 -47.87 1.69 -12.93
C LYS A 24 -48.47 1.44 -14.32
N PRO A 25 -49.73 1.86 -14.56
CA PRO A 25 -50.44 1.58 -15.80
C PRO A 25 -49.90 2.39 -16.99
N LYS A 26 -49.90 1.75 -18.16
CA LYS A 26 -49.46 2.29 -19.45
C LYS A 26 -50.48 3.31 -19.98
N SER A 27 -50.10 4.58 -20.10
CA SER A 27 -50.82 5.56 -20.93
C SER A 27 -50.28 5.53 -22.35
N LYS A 28 -51.19 5.34 -23.32
CA LYS A 28 -50.92 5.33 -24.76
C LYS A 28 -50.64 6.76 -25.21
N THR A 29 -49.38 7.08 -25.52
CA THR A 29 -48.99 8.36 -26.14
C THR A 29 -47.87 8.13 -27.15
N SER A 30 -48.23 8.26 -28.43
CA SER A 30 -47.40 8.66 -29.57
C SER A 30 -46.01 8.02 -29.76
N VAL A 31 -45.99 7.02 -30.65
CA VAL A 31 -44.84 6.22 -31.14
C VAL A 31 -43.85 7.04 -32.03
N LEU A 32 -43.67 8.34 -31.80
CA LEU A 32 -42.71 9.17 -32.55
C LEU A 32 -41.80 10.05 -31.68
N LEU A 33 -41.87 9.93 -30.34
CA LEU A 33 -41.04 10.69 -29.39
C LEU A 33 -40.12 9.81 -28.52
N GLU A 34 -40.25 8.49 -28.59
CA GLU A 34 -39.47 7.56 -27.74
C GLU A 34 -38.01 7.42 -28.21
N SER A 35 -37.75 7.45 -29.52
CA SER A 35 -36.39 7.33 -30.08
C SER A 35 -35.47 8.48 -29.69
N THR A 36 -36.02 9.69 -29.51
CA THR A 36 -35.26 10.88 -29.11
C THR A 36 -34.97 10.94 -27.60
N MET A 37 -35.82 10.31 -26.78
CA MET A 37 -35.62 10.27 -25.32
C MET A 37 -34.61 9.19 -24.91
N ASP A 38 -34.58 8.05 -25.61
CA ASP A 38 -33.58 7.00 -25.38
C ASP A 38 -32.16 7.43 -25.77
N ALA A 39 -32.02 8.23 -26.83
CA ALA A 39 -30.74 8.81 -27.24
C ALA A 39 -30.19 9.82 -26.21
N ALA A 40 -31.06 10.65 -25.62
CA ALA A 40 -30.67 11.62 -24.59
C ALA A 40 -30.28 10.93 -23.26
N LEU A 41 -30.97 9.84 -22.88
CA LEU A 41 -30.60 9.00 -21.72
C LEU A 41 -29.27 8.26 -21.95
N ASN A 42 -28.98 7.82 -23.17
CA ASN A 42 -27.69 7.20 -23.52
C ASN A 42 -26.53 8.20 -23.49
N LEU A 43 -26.73 9.44 -23.95
CA LEU A 43 -25.71 10.49 -23.90
C LEU A 43 -25.32 10.85 -22.45
N ASN A 44 -26.30 10.94 -21.54
CA ASN A 44 -26.04 11.15 -20.12
C ASN A 44 -25.33 9.95 -19.46
N ARG A 45 -25.67 8.71 -19.85
CA ARG A 45 -24.93 7.51 -19.41
C ARG A 45 -23.48 7.51 -19.86
N THR A 46 -23.18 7.93 -21.10
CA THR A 46 -21.79 7.97 -21.58
C THR A 46 -20.91 8.95 -20.81
N MET A 47 -21.46 10.10 -20.40
CA MET A 47 -20.75 11.12 -19.62
C MET A 47 -20.58 10.74 -18.13
N GLU A 48 -21.50 9.96 -17.55
CA GLU A 48 -21.36 9.41 -16.20
C GLU A 48 -20.44 8.18 -16.15
N GLN A 49 -20.47 7.31 -17.17
CA GLN A 49 -19.57 6.16 -17.31
C GLN A 49 -18.09 6.57 -17.42
N ALA A 50 -17.80 7.76 -17.97
CA ALA A 50 -16.44 8.28 -18.08
C ALA A 50 -15.81 8.64 -16.71
N LYS A 51 -16.62 8.86 -15.67
CA LYS A 51 -16.16 9.25 -14.33
C LYS A 51 -15.96 8.07 -13.36
N THR A 52 -16.45 6.88 -13.69
CA THR A 52 -16.58 5.76 -12.73
C THR A 52 -15.51 4.67 -12.83
N ASN A 53 -14.56 4.75 -13.75
CA ASN A 53 -13.63 3.64 -14.03
C ASN A 53 -12.22 3.83 -13.44
N THR A 54 -12.04 4.68 -12.43
CA THR A 54 -10.76 4.80 -11.73
C THR A 54 -10.68 3.77 -10.60
N ILE A 55 -10.24 2.56 -10.95
CA ILE A 55 -10.00 1.48 -9.99
C ILE A 55 -8.71 1.79 -9.20
N LEU A 56 -8.68 1.46 -7.91
CA LEU A 56 -7.49 1.63 -7.09
C LEU A 56 -6.37 0.70 -7.58
N PRO A 57 -5.12 1.19 -7.77
CA PRO A 57 -4.00 0.34 -8.20
C PRO A 57 -3.71 -0.83 -7.24
N SER A 58 -4.08 -0.72 -5.96
CA SER A 58 -3.92 -1.78 -4.96
C SER A 58 -4.88 -2.96 -5.15
N LEU A 59 -5.96 -2.76 -5.91
CA LEU A 59 -6.96 -3.78 -6.24
C LEU A 59 -6.65 -4.49 -7.57
N ILE A 60 -5.57 -4.13 -8.24
CA ILE A 60 -5.18 -4.70 -9.52
C ILE A 60 -3.87 -5.47 -9.34
N LYS A 61 -3.81 -6.71 -9.84
CA LYS A 61 -2.55 -7.48 -9.92
C LYS A 61 -1.75 -6.97 -11.12
N ASN A 62 -0.50 -6.58 -10.88
CA ASN A 62 0.43 -6.26 -11.96
C ASN A 62 1.09 -7.56 -12.43
N PHE A 63 0.92 -7.91 -13.70
CA PHE A 63 1.57 -9.04 -14.34
C PHE A 63 2.83 -8.59 -15.05
N ASN A 64 3.89 -9.41 -14.99
CA ASN A 64 5.07 -9.19 -15.82
C ASN A 64 4.80 -9.75 -17.23
N ALA A 65 5.45 -9.17 -18.24
CA ALA A 65 5.38 -9.73 -19.59
C ALA A 65 5.92 -11.17 -19.60
N GLY A 66 5.12 -12.11 -20.11
CA GLY A 66 5.45 -13.54 -20.14
C GLY A 66 5.09 -14.32 -18.87
N GLU A 67 4.47 -13.70 -17.87
CA GLU A 67 3.94 -14.40 -16.69
C GLU A 67 2.65 -15.14 -17.05
N THR A 68 2.60 -16.45 -16.80
CA THR A 68 1.38 -17.25 -16.97
C THR A 68 0.38 -16.90 -15.86
N TYR A 69 -0.89 -16.67 -16.23
CA TYR A 69 -1.96 -16.37 -15.30
C TYR A 69 -2.88 -17.58 -15.08
N ASP A 70 -3.47 -17.64 -13.89
CA ASP A 70 -4.62 -18.49 -13.55
C ASP A 70 -5.86 -17.59 -13.41
N PRO A 71 -7.08 -18.02 -13.79
CA PRO A 71 -8.33 -17.35 -13.40
C PRO A 71 -8.38 -16.89 -11.93
N PHE A 72 -7.79 -17.64 -10.99
CA PHE A 72 -7.72 -17.26 -9.57
C PHE A 72 -6.87 -16.00 -9.31
N ASP A 73 -5.92 -15.66 -10.19
CA ASP A 73 -5.02 -14.51 -9.99
C ASP A 73 -5.74 -13.15 -10.02
N PHE A 74 -6.92 -13.09 -10.64
CA PHE A 74 -7.77 -11.91 -10.65
C PHE A 74 -8.63 -11.76 -9.39
N SER A 75 -8.62 -12.75 -8.49
CA SER A 75 -9.40 -12.72 -7.26
C SER A 75 -8.78 -11.81 -6.20
N ILE A 76 -9.63 -11.14 -5.41
CA ILE A 76 -9.22 -10.39 -4.21
C ILE A 76 -8.48 -11.31 -3.21
N ALA A 77 -8.86 -12.59 -3.14
CA ALA A 77 -8.19 -13.56 -2.28
C ALA A 77 -6.70 -13.72 -2.64
N LYS A 78 -6.37 -13.77 -3.93
CA LYS A 78 -4.98 -13.81 -4.40
C LYS A 78 -4.23 -12.54 -4.03
N LEU A 79 -4.81 -11.36 -4.26
CA LEU A 79 -4.18 -10.09 -3.89
C LEU A 79 -3.86 -10.01 -2.39
N ASN A 80 -4.75 -10.53 -1.54
CA ASN A 80 -4.53 -10.60 -0.09
C ASN A 80 -3.38 -11.54 0.27
N LEU A 81 -3.35 -12.71 -0.37
CA LEU A 81 -2.30 -13.72 -0.22
C LEU A 81 -0.94 -13.13 -0.62
N ASP A 82 -0.85 -12.52 -1.81
CA ASP A 82 0.38 -11.92 -2.34
C ASP A 82 0.89 -10.82 -1.40
N ARG A 83 0.00 -9.98 -0.86
CA ARG A 83 0.35 -8.96 0.14
C ARG A 83 0.92 -9.57 1.42
N LYS A 84 0.34 -10.67 1.90
CA LYS A 84 0.84 -11.39 3.08
C LYS A 84 2.22 -11.99 2.80
N GLN A 85 2.40 -12.67 1.67
CA GLN A 85 3.68 -13.25 1.27
C GLN A 85 4.77 -12.20 1.13
N LYS A 86 4.50 -11.07 0.46
CA LYS A 86 5.46 -9.95 0.35
C LYS A 86 5.92 -9.46 1.73
N LYS A 87 5.00 -9.28 2.68
CA LYS A 87 5.34 -8.87 4.06
C LYS A 87 6.24 -9.90 4.77
N LEU A 88 5.96 -11.19 4.61
CA LEU A 88 6.78 -12.26 5.20
C LEU A 88 8.17 -12.29 4.57
N ASN A 89 8.25 -12.17 3.25
CA ASN A 89 9.52 -12.13 2.53
C ASN A 89 10.35 -10.92 3.00
N LEU A 90 9.75 -9.73 3.06
CA LEU A 90 10.40 -8.51 3.58
C LEU A 90 10.88 -8.63 5.03
N ALA A 91 10.23 -9.47 5.86
CA ALA A 91 10.66 -9.73 7.23
C ALA A 91 11.85 -10.70 7.29
N ASN A 92 11.91 -11.67 6.38
CA ASN A 92 12.95 -12.70 6.30
C ASN A 92 14.15 -12.28 5.43
N GLU A 93 14.01 -11.22 4.63
CA GLU A 93 15.06 -10.67 3.80
C GLU A 93 16.29 -10.32 4.65
N THR A 94 17.42 -10.93 4.29
CA THR A 94 18.71 -10.58 4.89
C THR A 94 19.07 -9.13 4.55
N GLY A 95 19.72 -8.45 5.48
CA GLY A 95 20.05 -7.04 5.33
C GLY A 95 20.93 -6.78 4.09
N VAL A 96 20.80 -5.60 3.50
CA VAL A 96 21.52 -5.18 2.27
C VAL A 96 23.03 -5.42 2.36
N PHE A 97 23.63 -5.16 3.52
CA PHE A 97 25.06 -5.36 3.76
C PHE A 97 25.47 -6.83 3.83
N ASP A 98 24.59 -7.70 4.35
CA ASP A 98 24.84 -9.15 4.40
C ASP A 98 24.78 -9.75 3.00
N LYS A 99 23.80 -9.32 2.18
CA LYS A 99 23.68 -9.71 0.77
C LYS A 99 24.93 -9.32 -0.04
N LYS A 100 25.46 -8.12 0.20
CA LYS A 100 26.66 -7.62 -0.50
C LYS A 100 27.99 -8.07 0.14
N LYS A 101 27.96 -8.71 1.31
CA LYS A 101 29.14 -9.09 2.12
C LYS A 101 30.07 -7.91 2.45
N LEU A 102 29.49 -6.74 2.78
CA LEU A 102 30.23 -5.51 3.07
C LEU A 102 30.09 -5.11 4.54
N ASN A 103 31.15 -4.58 5.16
CA ASN A 103 31.08 -4.07 6.52
C ASN A 103 30.62 -2.60 6.53
N PRO A 104 29.54 -2.24 7.23
CA PRO A 104 29.06 -0.85 7.27
C PRO A 104 30.05 0.15 7.89
N LEU A 105 30.96 -0.33 8.75
CA LEU A 105 31.90 0.50 9.50
C LEU A 105 32.91 1.21 8.59
N ASP A 106 33.23 0.60 7.46
CA ASP A 106 34.28 1.06 6.55
C ASP A 106 33.79 2.25 5.70
N TYR A 107 32.47 2.41 5.55
CA TYR A 107 31.83 3.48 4.77
C TYR A 107 31.71 4.82 5.51
N TYR A 108 32.44 5.05 6.61
CA TYR A 108 32.32 6.31 7.37
C TYR A 108 32.74 7.55 6.58
N THR A 109 33.63 7.37 5.60
CA THR A 109 34.10 8.42 4.67
C THR A 109 33.06 8.78 3.62
N SER A 110 32.08 7.89 3.37
CA SER A 110 31.09 8.03 2.29
C SER A 110 29.70 8.33 2.85
N PRO A 111 29.37 9.60 3.18
CA PRO A 111 28.10 9.95 3.83
C PRO A 111 26.87 9.61 2.97
N ASN A 112 26.99 9.60 1.64
CA ASN A 112 25.89 9.25 0.72
C ASN A 112 25.37 7.82 0.96
N GLU A 113 26.25 6.87 1.28
CA GLU A 113 25.85 5.49 1.59
C GLU A 113 25.16 5.38 2.95
N LEU A 114 25.59 6.20 3.91
CA LEU A 114 25.05 6.21 5.27
C LEU A 114 23.72 6.96 5.37
N ASN A 115 23.53 8.02 4.57
CA ASN A 115 22.32 8.85 4.54
C ASN A 115 21.05 8.05 4.26
N LYS A 116 21.16 6.94 3.50
CA LYS A 116 20.06 6.00 3.21
C LYS A 116 19.41 5.44 4.47
N PHE A 117 20.15 5.35 5.57
CA PHE A 117 19.71 4.77 6.85
C PHE A 117 19.38 5.82 7.92
N VAL A 118 19.26 7.08 7.52
CA VAL A 118 18.98 8.21 8.40
C VAL A 118 17.60 8.80 8.04
N SER A 119 16.83 9.19 9.05
CA SER A 119 15.56 9.90 8.86
C SER A 119 15.78 11.29 8.28
N SER A 120 14.73 11.96 7.78
CA SER A 120 14.84 13.33 7.24
C SER A 120 15.47 14.30 8.25
N THR A 121 15.12 14.15 9.53
CA THR A 121 15.66 14.93 10.67
C THR A 121 17.07 14.51 11.11
N GLY A 122 17.80 13.68 10.36
CA GLY A 122 19.14 13.26 10.78
C GLY A 122 19.16 12.22 11.92
N ARG A 123 18.04 11.58 12.29
CA ARG A 123 18.04 10.49 13.29
C ARG A 123 18.43 9.15 12.64
N ILE A 124 19.28 8.36 13.30
CA ILE A 124 19.60 7.00 12.83
C ILE A 124 18.33 6.14 12.92
N GLN A 125 17.97 5.50 11.81
CA GLN A 125 16.76 4.66 11.77
C GLN A 125 16.93 3.41 12.65
N ALA A 126 15.84 3.01 13.31
CA ALA A 126 15.80 1.79 14.11
C ALA A 126 15.98 0.53 13.24
N ARG A 127 16.41 -0.57 13.87
CA ARG A 127 16.63 -1.85 13.19
C ARG A 127 15.38 -2.33 12.44
N ASP A 128 14.19 -2.08 13.00
CA ASP A 128 12.93 -2.49 12.40
C ASP A 128 12.64 -1.79 11.08
N VAL A 129 13.25 -0.62 10.83
CA VAL A 129 13.12 0.11 9.57
C VAL A 129 14.25 -0.30 8.62
N THR A 130 15.49 -0.38 9.11
CA THR A 130 16.66 -0.70 8.26
C THR A 130 16.73 -2.17 7.82
N LYS A 131 16.08 -3.08 8.56
CA LYS A 131 16.08 -4.54 8.33
C LYS A 131 17.48 -5.15 8.27
N LEU A 132 18.42 -4.61 9.05
CA LEU A 132 19.78 -5.15 9.16
C LEU A 132 19.90 -6.18 10.29
N THR A 133 20.90 -7.06 10.19
CA THR A 133 21.32 -7.88 11.33
C THR A 133 21.81 -7.00 12.49
N LEU A 134 21.66 -7.47 13.73
CA LEU A 134 22.02 -6.67 14.91
C LEU A 134 23.49 -6.22 14.88
N LYS A 135 24.38 -7.10 14.40
CA LYS A 135 25.82 -6.83 14.23
C LYS A 135 26.05 -5.68 13.24
N ASN A 136 25.41 -5.73 12.07
CA ASN A 136 25.55 -4.69 11.05
C ASN A 136 24.88 -3.38 11.47
N GLN A 137 23.75 -3.42 12.16
CA GLN A 137 23.11 -2.22 12.71
C GLN A 137 24.02 -1.49 13.71
N LYS A 138 24.71 -2.23 14.59
CA LYS A 138 25.70 -1.65 15.53
C LYS A 138 26.87 -1.02 14.79
N ARG A 139 27.42 -1.71 13.79
CA ARG A 139 28.51 -1.22 12.94
C ARG A 139 28.12 0.03 12.15
N LEU A 140 26.94 0.02 11.55
CA LEU A 140 26.35 1.15 10.83
C LEU A 140 26.18 2.37 11.75
N SER A 141 25.64 2.15 12.96
CA SER A 141 25.48 3.21 13.95
C SER A 141 26.82 3.84 14.34
N LYS A 142 27.88 3.02 14.46
CA LYS A 142 29.24 3.52 14.74
C LYS A 142 29.81 4.29 13.54
N ALA A 143 29.60 3.81 12.31
CA ALA A 143 30.01 4.50 11.09
C ALA A 143 29.38 5.89 10.99
N ILE A 144 28.07 5.99 11.19
CA ILE A 144 27.31 7.26 11.18
C ILE A 144 27.84 8.22 12.24
N LYS A 145 28.02 7.75 13.48
CA LYS A 145 28.56 8.59 14.57
C LYS A 145 29.98 9.07 14.27
N ARG A 146 30.82 8.21 13.67
CA ARG A 146 32.18 8.58 13.24
C ARG A 146 32.14 9.64 12.14
N SER A 147 31.33 9.44 11.11
CA SER A 147 31.18 10.39 9.99
C SER A 147 30.74 11.78 10.49
N ARG A 148 29.81 11.84 11.46
CA ARG A 148 29.41 13.10 12.12
C ARG A 148 30.53 13.76 12.90
N ALA A 149 31.27 12.98 13.69
CA ALA A 149 32.38 13.52 14.48
C ALA A 149 33.50 14.11 13.61
N VAL A 150 33.72 13.53 12.42
CA VAL A 150 34.67 14.06 11.43
C VAL A 150 34.11 15.30 10.71
N GLY A 151 32.79 15.54 10.76
CA GLY A 151 32.14 16.66 10.09
C GLY A 151 31.69 16.38 8.65
N LEU A 152 31.71 15.11 8.21
CA LEU A 152 31.28 14.72 6.86
C LEU A 152 29.76 14.65 6.69
N MET A 153 29.01 14.58 7.79
CA MET A 153 27.56 14.41 7.78
C MET A 153 26.87 15.23 8.88
N SER A 154 25.74 15.84 8.57
CA SER A 154 24.94 16.59 9.55
C SER A 154 24.26 15.67 10.58
N SER A 155 24.09 16.18 11.80
CA SER A 155 23.30 15.51 12.83
C SER A 155 21.81 15.83 12.78
N VAL A 156 21.41 16.89 12.07
CA VAL A 156 20.05 17.49 12.14
C VAL A 156 19.24 17.27 10.86
N HIS A 157 19.89 17.02 9.74
CA HIS A 157 19.22 16.81 8.46
C HIS A 157 19.92 15.72 7.63
N ARG A 158 19.15 14.98 6.82
CA ARG A 158 19.70 14.04 5.83
C ARG A 158 19.96 14.75 4.51
N VAL A 159 21.22 14.81 4.11
CA VAL A 159 21.60 15.33 2.78
C VAL A 159 21.00 14.42 1.70
N ILE A 160 20.29 15.02 0.75
CA ILE A 160 19.66 14.37 -0.41
C ILE A 160 20.73 14.17 -1.48
#